data_AF-A0A6L6LVL4-F1
#
_entry.id   AF-A0A6L6LVL4-F1
#
_cell.length_a   1.000
_cell.length_b   1.000
_cell.length_c   1.000
_cell.angle_alpha   90.00
_cell.angle_beta   90.00
_cell.angle_gamma   90.00
#
_symmetry.space_group_name_H-M   'P 1'
#
loop_
_entity.id
_entity.type
_entity.pdbx_description
1 polymer ?
#
loop_
_entity_poly.entity_id
_entity_poly.type
_entity_poly.pdbx_seq_one_letter_code
_entity_poly.pdbx_strand_id
1 'polypeptide(L)'
;MQTVTREQALAGTLALVNPAHPLQARPAPEALVPAMPDAPGVLLARQAAVMLAALLDGIRAAGRIVPVSGWRSHAEQQALYADSVRDNGLEFTQKYVALPGCSEHETGLAIDVGEAREVIDFIRPAFPDTGVCAAFRRAAARYGFIERYPKGAQAVTGIGHEPWHFRYVGWPHAGLMAQRGVTLEEYIGALGAYTPEQPLHAEAGGRGFDIFRVPLGPEGARFDAPRDRVWQASADNCGGLVVTVWGTV
;
A
#
# COMPACT_ATOMS: atom_id res chain seq x y z
N MET A 1 -7.01 24.19 -14.54
CA MET A 1 -6.97 22.82 -15.09
C MET A 1 -5.57 22.26 -15.15
N GLN A 2 -5.33 21.24 -14.34
CA GLN A 2 -4.17 20.34 -14.37
C GLN A 2 -4.51 19.11 -15.22
N THR A 3 -3.49 18.44 -15.75
CA THR A 3 -3.64 17.19 -16.51
C THR A 3 -2.64 16.18 -15.97
N VAL A 4 -3.11 14.94 -15.77
CA VAL A 4 -2.26 13.79 -15.40
C VAL A 4 -2.48 12.72 -16.46
N THR A 5 -1.40 12.24 -17.07
CA THR A 5 -1.49 11.14 -18.05
C THR A 5 -1.86 9.84 -17.32
N ARG A 6 -2.40 8.87 -18.05
CA ARG A 6 -2.73 7.56 -17.47
C ARG A 6 -1.49 6.87 -16.88
N GLU A 7 -0.35 6.94 -17.57
CA GLU A 7 0.92 6.38 -17.10
C GLU A 7 1.36 7.01 -15.76
N GLN A 8 1.31 8.35 -15.66
CA GLN A 8 1.63 9.06 -14.43
C GLN A 8 0.68 8.68 -13.28
N ALA A 9 -0.61 8.54 -13.57
CA ALA A 9 -1.61 8.14 -12.57
C ALA A 9 -1.34 6.74 -12.02
N LEU A 10 -0.97 5.78 -12.88
CA LEU A 10 -0.73 4.39 -12.50
C LEU A 10 0.54 4.20 -11.65
N ALA A 11 1.45 5.17 -11.64
CA ALA A 11 2.61 5.19 -10.75
C ALA A 11 2.28 5.61 -9.30
N GLY A 12 1.02 5.95 -9.01
CA GLY A 12 0.57 6.35 -7.68
C GLY A 12 0.48 5.20 -6.67
N THR A 13 0.19 5.55 -5.42
CA THR A 13 0.29 4.65 -4.26
C THR A 13 -1.04 4.04 -3.80
N LEU A 14 -2.17 4.48 -4.36
CA LEU A 14 -3.54 4.16 -3.92
C LEU A 14 -4.25 3.12 -4.78
N ALA A 15 -3.53 2.43 -5.66
CA ALA A 15 -4.10 1.35 -6.45
C ALA A 15 -4.68 0.25 -5.54
N LEU A 16 -6.00 0.03 -5.60
CA LEU A 16 -6.65 -1.11 -4.96
C LEU A 16 -6.38 -2.35 -5.83
N VAL A 17 -5.60 -3.29 -5.30
CA VAL A 17 -5.26 -4.53 -6.01
C VAL A 17 -5.81 -5.71 -5.24
N ASN A 18 -6.77 -6.40 -5.84
CA ASN A 18 -7.43 -7.58 -5.30
C ASN A 18 -8.10 -8.35 -6.47
N PRO A 19 -8.79 -9.49 -6.23
CA PRO A 19 -9.41 -10.26 -7.32
C PRO A 19 -10.45 -9.49 -8.16
N ALA A 20 -11.10 -8.46 -7.61
CA ALA A 20 -12.03 -7.61 -8.34
C ALA A 20 -11.32 -6.51 -9.15
N HIS A 21 -10.10 -6.15 -8.76
CA HIS A 21 -9.29 -5.10 -9.37
C HIS A 21 -7.86 -5.60 -9.62
N PRO A 22 -7.63 -6.44 -10.66
CA PRO A 22 -6.29 -6.86 -11.03
C PRO A 22 -5.39 -5.67 -11.36
N LEU A 23 -4.08 -5.84 -11.15
CA LEU A 23 -3.08 -4.82 -11.40
C LEU A 23 -2.99 -4.49 -12.90
N GLN A 24 -3.17 -3.21 -13.23
CA GLN A 24 -3.16 -2.73 -14.62
C GLN A 24 -1.76 -2.44 -15.16
N ALA A 25 -0.83 -2.02 -14.32
CA ALA A 25 0.54 -1.72 -14.70
C ALA A 25 1.50 -2.12 -13.57
N ARG A 26 2.65 -2.68 -13.95
CA ARG A 26 3.72 -3.05 -13.03
C ARG A 26 4.78 -1.94 -12.97
N PRO A 27 5.46 -1.75 -11.83
CA PRO A 27 6.52 -0.77 -11.73
C PRO A 27 7.65 -1.12 -12.70
N ALA A 28 8.25 -0.09 -13.29
CA ALA A 28 9.48 -0.26 -14.03
C ALA A 28 10.62 -0.67 -13.07
N PRO A 29 11.58 -1.52 -13.49
CA PRO A 29 12.66 -2.00 -12.62
C PRO A 29 13.44 -0.86 -11.92
N GLU A 30 13.65 0.27 -12.58
CA GLU A 30 14.34 1.45 -12.05
C GLU A 30 13.58 2.20 -10.93
N ALA A 31 12.27 1.95 -10.81
CA ALA A 31 11.45 2.47 -9.72
C ALA A 31 11.63 1.67 -8.42
N LEU A 32 12.19 0.46 -8.52
CA LEU A 32 12.43 -0.45 -7.42
C LEU A 32 13.85 -0.29 -6.86
N VAL A 33 13.96 -0.34 -5.54
CA VAL A 33 15.22 -0.28 -4.81
C VAL A 33 15.18 -1.27 -3.64
N PRO A 34 16.33 -1.69 -3.09
CA PRO A 34 16.35 -2.45 -1.84
C PRO A 34 15.52 -1.78 -0.76
N ALA A 35 14.65 -2.57 -0.11
CA ALA A 35 13.83 -2.13 1.02
C ALA A 35 14.71 -1.69 2.19
N MET A 36 15.81 -2.42 2.41
CA MET A 36 16.84 -2.11 3.41
C MET A 36 18.24 -2.44 2.86
N PRO A 37 19.30 -1.73 3.31
CA PRO A 37 20.68 -1.99 2.85
C PRO A 37 21.19 -3.41 3.11
N ASP A 38 20.74 -4.04 4.20
CA ASP A 38 21.08 -5.40 4.61
C ASP A 38 20.21 -6.48 3.97
N ALA A 39 19.21 -6.10 3.17
CA ALA A 39 18.32 -7.00 2.44
C ALA A 39 18.23 -6.62 0.95
N PRO A 40 19.35 -6.70 0.18
CA PRO A 40 19.41 -6.20 -1.20
C PRO A 40 18.47 -6.94 -2.18
N GLY A 41 18.05 -8.16 -1.85
CA GLY A 41 17.11 -8.96 -2.65
C GLY A 41 15.64 -8.63 -2.39
N VAL A 42 15.32 -7.89 -1.33
CA VAL A 42 13.94 -7.48 -1.04
C VAL A 42 13.73 -6.08 -1.55
N LEU A 43 12.96 -5.92 -2.63
CA LEU A 43 12.80 -4.63 -3.30
C LEU A 43 11.49 -3.94 -2.92
N LEU A 44 11.44 -2.62 -3.00
CA LEU A 44 10.23 -1.79 -2.87
C LEU A 44 10.30 -0.61 -3.83
N ALA A 45 9.15 -0.01 -4.12
CA ALA A 45 9.11 1.31 -4.73
C ALA A 45 9.93 2.29 -3.88
N ARG A 46 10.75 3.13 -4.52
CA ARG A 46 11.71 4.02 -3.85
C ARG A 46 11.14 4.78 -2.66
N GLN A 47 9.96 5.38 -2.83
CA GLN A 47 9.33 6.14 -1.75
C GLN A 47 8.91 5.25 -0.57
N ALA A 48 8.37 4.06 -0.84
CA ALA A 48 8.03 3.09 0.20
C ALA A 48 9.28 2.62 0.96
N ALA A 49 10.38 2.34 0.27
CA ALA A 49 11.65 1.97 0.90
C ALA A 49 12.18 3.07 1.84
N VAL A 50 12.19 4.33 1.39
CA VAL A 50 12.60 5.48 2.22
C VAL A 50 11.72 5.61 3.47
N MET A 51 10.41 5.47 3.31
CA MET A 51 9.48 5.59 4.43
C MET A 51 9.57 4.40 5.40
N LEU A 52 9.85 3.19 4.91
CA LEU A 52 10.11 2.01 5.75
C LEU A 52 11.36 2.21 6.59
N ALA A 53 12.46 2.67 5.99
CA ALA A 53 13.69 2.97 6.71
C ALA A 53 13.47 4.04 7.79
N ALA A 54 12.75 5.12 7.46
CA ALA A 54 12.42 6.19 8.40
C ALA A 54 11.51 5.71 9.56
N LEU A 55 10.58 4.77 9.28
CA LEU A 55 9.76 4.14 10.30
C LEU A 55 10.65 3.34 11.26
N LEU A 56 11.47 2.43 10.72
CA LEU A 56 12.33 1.55 11.52
C LEU A 56 13.33 2.33 12.37
N ASP A 57 13.91 3.41 11.85
CA ASP A 57 14.76 4.32 12.61
C ASP A 57 13.98 5.04 13.71
N GLY A 58 12.81 5.60 13.38
CA GLY A 58 11.95 6.33 14.31
C GLY A 58 11.51 5.52 15.53
N ILE A 59 11.37 4.20 15.39
CA ILE A 59 11.05 3.27 16.49
C ILE A 59 12.27 2.51 17.03
N ARG A 60 13.49 2.80 16.53
CA ARG A 60 14.74 2.13 16.89
C ARG A 60 14.66 0.59 16.74
N ALA A 61 14.13 0.14 15.60
CA ALA A 61 13.90 -1.26 15.28
C ALA A 61 14.85 -1.84 14.22
N ALA A 62 15.87 -1.10 13.81
CA ALA A 62 16.90 -1.62 12.90
C ALA A 62 17.48 -2.96 13.43
N GLY A 63 17.51 -3.98 12.57
CA GLY A 63 17.94 -5.34 12.92
C GLY A 63 16.99 -6.13 13.82
N ARG A 64 15.89 -5.55 14.32
CA ARG A 64 14.87 -6.22 15.13
C ARG A 64 13.61 -6.57 14.35
N ILE A 65 13.34 -5.80 13.29
CA ILE A 65 12.34 -6.09 12.28
C ILE A 65 13.08 -6.23 10.96
N VAL A 66 12.83 -7.32 10.25
CA VAL A 66 13.48 -7.65 8.98
C VAL A 66 12.44 -7.70 7.86
N PRO A 67 12.77 -7.19 6.66
CA PRO A 67 11.94 -7.39 5.49
C PRO A 67 12.02 -8.85 5.03
N VAL A 68 10.86 -9.49 4.83
CA VAL A 68 10.75 -10.90 4.43
C VAL A 68 10.44 -11.01 2.94
N SER A 69 9.46 -10.24 2.46
CA SER A 69 9.06 -10.25 1.05
C SER A 69 8.56 -8.88 0.61
N GLY A 70 9.16 -8.33 -0.44
CA GLY A 70 8.84 -7.01 -0.99
C GLY A 70 8.20 -7.16 -2.36
N TRP A 71 8.70 -6.45 -3.36
CA TRP A 71 8.27 -6.62 -4.74
C TRP A 71 8.47 -8.06 -5.20
N ARG A 72 7.43 -8.59 -5.86
CA ARG A 72 7.47 -9.88 -6.53
C ARG A 72 7.00 -9.70 -7.96
N SER A 73 7.75 -10.24 -8.91
CA SER A 73 7.34 -10.32 -10.30
C SER A 73 6.09 -11.19 -10.46
N HIS A 74 5.42 -11.04 -11.61
CA HIS A 74 4.27 -11.88 -11.92
C HIS A 74 4.60 -13.38 -11.93
N ALA A 75 5.76 -13.74 -12.48
CA ALA A 75 6.21 -15.12 -12.55
C ALA A 75 6.49 -15.70 -11.15
N GLU A 76 7.08 -14.91 -10.24
CA GLU A 76 7.26 -15.32 -8.85
C GLU A 76 5.93 -15.50 -8.12
N GLN A 77 4.93 -14.62 -8.38
CA GLN A 77 3.59 -14.79 -7.83
C GLN A 77 2.91 -16.06 -8.37
N GLN A 78 3.06 -16.36 -9.66
CA GLN A 78 2.56 -17.60 -10.27
C GLN A 78 3.18 -18.85 -9.64
N ALA A 79 4.50 -18.85 -9.48
CA ALA A 79 5.23 -19.95 -8.85
C ALA A 79 4.78 -20.13 -7.39
N LEU A 80 4.75 -19.05 -6.59
CA LEU A 80 4.32 -19.13 -5.19
C LEU A 80 2.89 -19.68 -5.06
N TYR A 81 1.97 -19.21 -5.89
CA TYR A 81 0.60 -19.71 -5.85
C TYR A 81 0.53 -21.21 -6.19
N ALA A 82 1.21 -21.64 -7.26
CA ALA A 82 1.23 -23.04 -7.66
C ALA A 82 1.89 -23.95 -6.60
N ASP A 83 3.01 -23.50 -6.03
CA ASP A 83 3.72 -24.21 -4.96
C ASP A 83 2.86 -24.31 -3.70
N SER A 84 2.18 -23.23 -3.30
CA SER A 84 1.28 -23.27 -2.14
C SER A 84 0.07 -24.18 -2.36
N VAL A 85 -0.51 -24.22 -3.57
CA VAL A 85 -1.59 -25.17 -3.87
C VAL A 85 -1.10 -26.60 -3.71
N ARG A 86 0.11 -26.91 -4.21
CA ARG A 86 0.72 -28.24 -4.11
C ARG A 86 1.01 -28.62 -2.65
N ASP A 87 1.62 -27.71 -1.90
CA ASP A 87 2.22 -28.02 -0.60
C ASP A 87 1.26 -27.81 0.58
N ASN A 88 0.32 -26.84 0.46
CA ASN A 88 -0.61 -26.44 1.53
C ASN A 88 -2.10 -26.65 1.17
N GLY A 89 -2.41 -26.95 -0.10
CA GLY A 89 -3.79 -27.10 -0.58
C GLY A 89 -4.48 -25.79 -0.97
N LEU A 90 -5.58 -25.93 -1.71
CA LEU A 90 -6.29 -24.80 -2.31
C LEU A 90 -6.93 -23.87 -1.27
N GLU A 91 -7.57 -24.41 -0.23
CA GLU A 91 -8.25 -23.62 0.80
C GLU A 91 -7.27 -22.70 1.55
N PHE A 92 -6.12 -23.24 1.95
CA PHE A 92 -5.06 -22.44 2.56
C PHE A 92 -4.55 -21.36 1.61
N THR A 93 -4.29 -21.75 0.35
CA THR A 93 -3.71 -20.84 -0.65
C THR A 93 -4.64 -19.68 -0.95
N GLN A 94 -5.94 -19.94 -1.16
CA GLN A 94 -6.93 -18.88 -1.40
C GLN A 94 -7.07 -17.91 -0.23
N LYS A 95 -6.70 -18.33 0.99
CA LYS A 95 -6.78 -17.51 2.19
C LYS A 95 -5.57 -16.58 2.39
N TYR A 96 -4.37 -16.99 1.98
CA TYR A 96 -3.10 -16.29 2.31
C TYR A 96 -2.22 -15.96 1.11
N VAL A 97 -2.56 -16.43 -0.09
CA VAL A 97 -1.77 -16.18 -1.31
C VAL A 97 -2.67 -15.60 -2.37
N ALA A 98 -2.48 -14.32 -2.66
CA ALA A 98 -3.22 -13.63 -3.71
C ALA A 98 -3.02 -14.31 -5.08
N LEU A 99 -4.05 -14.25 -5.93
CA LEU A 99 -3.93 -14.71 -7.31
C LEU A 99 -2.85 -13.92 -8.07
N PRO A 100 -2.15 -14.52 -9.04
CA PRO A 100 -1.27 -13.79 -9.94
C PRO A 100 -2.00 -12.64 -10.65
N GLY A 101 -1.39 -11.47 -10.66
CA GLY A 101 -1.99 -10.22 -11.13
C GLY A 101 -2.89 -9.52 -10.10
N CYS A 102 -3.17 -10.15 -8.96
CA CYS A 102 -4.01 -9.62 -7.88
C CYS A 102 -3.23 -9.47 -6.56
N SER A 103 -1.90 -9.59 -6.60
CA SER A 103 -1.02 -9.45 -5.45
C SER A 103 -0.49 -8.03 -5.32
N GLU A 104 -0.59 -7.43 -4.13
CA GLU A 104 -0.04 -6.10 -3.89
C GLU A 104 1.50 -6.10 -3.95
N HIS A 105 2.17 -7.24 -3.78
CA HIS A 105 3.62 -7.34 -3.98
C HIS A 105 4.03 -7.03 -5.43
N GLU A 106 3.18 -7.28 -6.42
CA GLU A 106 3.48 -6.93 -7.81
C GLU A 106 3.55 -5.41 -8.04
N THR A 107 3.04 -4.59 -7.11
CA THR A 107 3.11 -3.12 -7.16
C THR A 107 4.43 -2.56 -6.63
N GLY A 108 5.15 -3.34 -5.80
CA GLY A 108 6.29 -2.85 -5.03
C GLY A 108 5.93 -1.92 -3.87
N LEU A 109 4.63 -1.80 -3.53
CA LEU A 109 4.13 -1.01 -2.41
C LEU A 109 3.81 -1.86 -1.17
N ALA A 110 3.80 -3.18 -1.29
CA ALA A 110 3.59 -4.10 -0.18
C ALA A 110 4.91 -4.67 0.34
N ILE A 111 4.98 -4.86 1.66
CA ILE A 111 6.09 -5.47 2.37
C ILE A 111 5.56 -6.41 3.44
N ASP A 112 6.03 -7.66 3.40
CA ASP A 112 5.94 -8.57 4.54
C ASP A 112 7.15 -8.35 5.44
N VAL A 113 6.91 -8.11 6.72
CA VAL A 113 7.94 -7.92 7.74
C VAL A 113 7.83 -8.95 8.85
N GLY A 114 8.96 -9.36 9.39
CA GLY A 114 9.05 -10.30 10.50
C GLY A 114 9.84 -9.74 11.67
N GLU A 115 9.54 -10.19 12.89
CA GLU A 115 10.47 -10.05 14.00
C GLU A 115 11.74 -10.87 13.71
N ALA A 116 12.92 -10.27 13.90
CA ALA A 116 14.19 -10.92 13.63
C ALA A 116 14.37 -12.17 14.51
N ARG A 117 14.55 -13.32 13.86
CA ARG A 117 14.68 -14.66 14.48
C ARG A 117 15.59 -15.54 13.61
N GLU A 118 16.11 -16.62 14.17
CA GLU A 118 16.96 -17.58 13.43
C GLU A 118 16.21 -18.25 12.27
N VAL A 119 14.92 -18.53 12.45
CA VAL A 119 14.05 -19.13 11.44
C VAL A 119 12.81 -18.25 11.28
N ILE A 120 12.51 -17.91 10.03
CA ILE A 120 11.36 -17.10 9.64
C ILE A 120 10.53 -17.89 8.63
N ASP A 121 9.25 -18.09 8.92
CA ASP A 121 8.27 -18.60 7.95
C ASP A 121 8.08 -17.53 6.86
N PHE A 122 8.35 -17.89 5.60
CA PHE A 122 8.27 -16.97 4.48
C PHE A 122 6.83 -16.56 4.13
N ILE A 123 5.85 -17.44 4.33
CA ILE A 123 4.43 -17.18 4.00
C ILE A 123 3.75 -16.45 5.16
N ARG A 124 4.10 -16.79 6.40
CA ARG A 124 3.46 -16.25 7.61
C ARG A 124 4.49 -15.83 8.66
N PRO A 125 5.33 -14.82 8.37
CA PRO A 125 6.36 -14.40 9.32
C PRO A 125 5.75 -13.91 10.63
N ALA A 126 6.43 -14.20 11.74
CA ALA A 126 5.94 -13.83 13.06
C ALA A 126 5.99 -12.31 13.25
N PHE A 127 4.84 -11.69 13.49
CA PHE A 127 4.73 -10.24 13.73
C PHE A 127 3.72 -9.91 14.85
N PRO A 128 4.07 -10.19 16.12
CA PRO A 128 3.12 -10.15 17.24
C PRO A 128 2.59 -8.74 17.57
N ASP A 129 1.52 -8.69 18.36
CA ASP A 129 0.94 -7.45 18.93
C ASP A 129 1.69 -6.92 20.16
N THR A 130 2.95 -7.34 20.33
CA THR A 130 3.79 -6.96 21.48
C THR A 130 5.14 -6.41 21.03
N GLY A 131 5.86 -5.77 21.95
CA GLY A 131 7.26 -5.36 21.73
C GLY A 131 7.46 -4.41 20.55
N VAL A 132 8.48 -4.70 19.73
CA VAL A 132 8.88 -3.84 18.60
C VAL A 132 7.88 -3.89 17.45
N CYS A 133 7.23 -5.03 17.21
CA CYS A 133 6.19 -5.20 16.21
C CYS A 133 4.95 -4.34 16.54
N ALA A 134 4.56 -4.28 17.82
CA ALA A 134 3.50 -3.38 18.27
C ALA A 134 3.87 -1.89 18.07
N ALA A 135 5.14 -1.53 18.31
CA ALA A 135 5.62 -0.17 18.07
C ALA A 135 5.59 0.18 16.57
N PHE A 136 5.99 -0.76 15.71
CA PHE A 136 5.87 -0.62 14.25
C PHE A 136 4.42 -0.39 13.83
N ARG A 137 3.50 -1.25 14.26
CA ARG A 137 2.07 -1.13 13.91
C ARG A 137 1.47 0.22 14.31
N ARG A 138 1.80 0.72 15.51
CA ARG A 138 1.35 2.05 15.98
C ARG A 138 1.96 3.21 15.18
N ALA A 139 3.18 3.04 14.68
CA ALA A 139 3.88 4.08 13.93
C ALA A 139 3.56 4.05 12.42
N ALA A 140 3.18 2.90 11.86
CA ALA A 140 3.05 2.64 10.43
C ALA A 140 2.31 3.75 9.66
N ALA A 141 1.14 4.15 10.15
CA ALA A 141 0.29 5.14 9.49
C ALA A 141 0.96 6.52 9.35
N ARG A 142 1.80 6.92 10.31
CA ARG A 142 2.56 8.18 10.25
C ARG A 142 3.56 8.17 9.09
N TYR A 143 4.04 6.98 8.72
CA TYR A 143 4.98 6.79 7.62
C TYR A 143 4.30 6.33 6.33
N GLY A 144 2.97 6.37 6.25
CA GLY A 144 2.24 6.02 5.02
C GLY A 144 1.93 4.54 4.83
N PHE A 145 2.14 3.70 5.84
CA PHE A 145 1.84 2.26 5.81
C PHE A 145 0.55 1.93 6.57
N ILE A 146 -0.19 0.93 6.07
CA ILE A 146 -1.34 0.31 6.75
C ILE A 146 -1.08 -1.18 6.94
N GLU A 147 -1.60 -1.78 8.02
CA GLU A 147 -1.78 -3.24 8.07
C GLU A 147 -2.90 -3.58 7.08
N ARG A 148 -2.56 -4.26 5.98
CA ARG A 148 -3.45 -4.36 4.82
C ARG A 148 -4.64 -5.28 5.04
N TYR A 149 -4.43 -6.33 5.81
CA TYR A 149 -5.41 -7.39 6.07
C TYR A 149 -5.63 -7.55 7.57
N PRO A 150 -6.33 -6.60 8.22
CA PRO A 150 -6.53 -6.63 9.66
C PRO A 150 -7.50 -7.74 10.09
N LYS A 151 -7.42 -8.12 11.36
CA LYS A 151 -8.32 -9.12 11.96
C LYS A 151 -9.79 -8.71 11.79
N GLY A 152 -10.61 -9.63 11.29
CA GLY A 152 -12.06 -9.42 11.11
C GLY A 152 -12.46 -8.79 9.78
N ALA A 153 -11.51 -8.38 8.94
CA ALA A 153 -11.81 -7.73 7.66
C ALA A 153 -11.85 -8.67 6.44
N GLN A 154 -11.70 -9.99 6.64
CA GLN A 154 -11.64 -10.97 5.53
C GLN A 154 -12.87 -10.92 4.61
N ALA A 155 -14.06 -10.61 5.14
CA ALA A 155 -15.27 -10.48 4.33
C ALA A 155 -15.19 -9.32 3.32
N VAL A 156 -14.36 -8.31 3.59
CA VAL A 156 -14.13 -7.15 2.73
C VAL A 156 -12.89 -7.35 1.85
N THR A 157 -11.77 -7.78 2.44
CA THR A 157 -10.48 -7.90 1.73
C THR A 157 -10.36 -9.17 0.90
N GLY A 158 -11.13 -10.21 1.22
CA GLY A 158 -10.99 -11.56 0.64
C GLY A 158 -9.79 -12.37 1.17
N ILE A 159 -8.95 -11.78 2.02
CA ILE A 159 -7.71 -12.39 2.55
C ILE A 159 -7.82 -12.51 4.07
N GLY A 160 -7.23 -13.58 4.63
CA GLY A 160 -7.17 -13.81 6.07
C GLY A 160 -6.42 -12.71 6.83
N HIS A 161 -6.45 -12.76 8.17
CA HIS A 161 -5.64 -11.83 8.98
C HIS A 161 -4.15 -12.09 8.74
N GLU A 162 -3.42 -11.06 8.31
CA GLU A 162 -1.98 -11.11 8.06
C GLU A 162 -1.28 -9.98 8.83
N PRO A 163 -0.90 -10.20 10.11
CA PRO A 163 -0.30 -9.15 10.93
C PRO A 163 1.08 -8.66 10.43
N TRP A 164 1.70 -9.39 9.51
CA TRP A 164 3.00 -9.10 8.91
C TRP A 164 2.92 -8.27 7.62
N HIS A 165 1.76 -8.19 6.97
CA HIS A 165 1.63 -7.61 5.64
C HIS A 165 1.25 -6.13 5.72
N PHE A 166 2.16 -5.26 5.30
CA PHE A 166 1.97 -3.82 5.29
C PHE A 166 1.97 -3.25 3.88
N ARG A 167 1.02 -2.35 3.63
CA ARG A 167 0.86 -1.67 2.34
C ARG A 167 1.17 -0.18 2.47
N TYR A 168 2.09 0.31 1.64
CA TYR A 168 2.32 1.74 1.47
C TYR A 168 1.21 2.37 0.61
N VAL A 169 0.45 3.27 1.23
CA VAL A 169 -0.58 4.11 0.58
C VAL A 169 -0.21 5.58 0.58
N GLY A 170 0.83 5.95 1.34
CA GLY A 170 1.34 7.31 1.45
C GLY A 170 0.63 8.13 2.52
N TRP A 171 1.31 9.20 2.94
CA TRP A 171 0.73 10.23 3.79
C TRP A 171 -0.07 11.24 2.91
N PRO A 172 -1.30 11.63 3.28
CA PRO A 172 -1.94 11.46 4.58
C PRO A 172 -2.92 10.26 4.64
N HIS A 173 -3.07 9.52 3.54
CA HIS A 173 -4.07 8.46 3.36
C HIS A 173 -3.99 7.39 4.44
N ALA A 174 -2.79 6.88 4.75
CA ALA A 174 -2.62 5.86 5.80
C ALA A 174 -3.11 6.36 7.17
N GLY A 175 -2.88 7.63 7.49
CA GLY A 175 -3.35 8.26 8.72
C GLY A 175 -4.87 8.36 8.79
N LEU A 176 -5.51 8.76 7.68
CA LEU A 176 -6.97 8.82 7.59
C LEU A 176 -7.61 7.43 7.73
N MET A 177 -7.01 6.41 7.10
CA MET A 177 -7.46 5.03 7.20
C MET A 177 -7.34 4.50 8.63
N ALA A 178 -6.20 4.74 9.27
CA ALA A 178 -5.97 4.34 10.65
C ALA A 178 -6.92 5.04 11.63
N GLN A 179 -7.19 6.34 11.44
CA GLN A 179 -8.12 7.10 12.28
C GLN A 179 -9.56 6.59 12.16
N ARG A 180 -9.98 6.21 10.95
CA ARG A 180 -11.34 5.73 10.66
C ARG A 180 -11.50 4.24 10.93
N GLY A 181 -10.41 3.49 11.05
CA GLY A 181 -10.43 2.04 11.23
C GLY A 181 -10.95 1.29 9.99
N VAL A 182 -10.60 1.75 8.79
CA VAL A 182 -11.12 1.22 7.52
C VAL A 182 -10.05 0.54 6.68
N THR A 183 -10.44 -0.44 5.85
CA THR A 183 -9.56 -1.09 4.87
C THR A 183 -9.33 -0.21 3.64
N LEU A 184 -8.43 -0.63 2.75
CA LEU A 184 -8.19 0.09 1.47
C LEU A 184 -9.44 0.07 0.59
N GLU A 185 -10.18 -1.04 0.55
CA GLU A 185 -11.45 -1.19 -0.16
C GLU A 185 -12.46 -0.14 0.29
N GLU A 186 -12.69 -0.06 1.61
CA GLU A 186 -13.64 0.87 2.22
C GLU A 186 -13.19 2.32 2.01
N TYR A 187 -11.88 2.59 2.11
CA TYR A 187 -11.32 3.91 1.89
C TYR A 187 -11.53 4.38 0.44
N ILE A 188 -11.15 3.57 -0.55
CA ILE A 188 -11.35 3.89 -1.97
C ILE A 188 -12.84 4.03 -2.31
N GLY A 189 -13.68 3.15 -1.76
CA GLY A 189 -15.13 3.24 -1.92
C GLY A 189 -15.70 4.56 -1.37
N ALA A 190 -15.30 4.95 -0.17
CA ALA A 190 -15.73 6.21 0.45
C ALA A 190 -15.23 7.45 -0.32
N LEU A 191 -14.04 7.39 -0.91
CA LEU A 191 -13.51 8.49 -1.73
C LEU A 191 -14.35 8.80 -2.96
N GLY A 192 -15.19 7.86 -3.42
CA GLY A 192 -16.14 8.08 -4.51
C GLY A 192 -17.18 9.16 -4.25
N ALA A 193 -17.40 9.56 -2.99
CA ALA A 193 -18.35 10.61 -2.62
C ALA A 193 -17.80 12.04 -2.74
N TYR A 194 -16.48 12.21 -2.92
CA TYR A 194 -15.84 13.54 -2.92
C TYR A 194 -15.42 13.94 -4.33
N THR A 195 -15.93 15.08 -4.80
CA THR A 195 -15.65 15.65 -6.13
C THR A 195 -14.78 16.91 -6.00
N PRO A 196 -14.21 17.45 -7.10
CA PRO A 196 -13.48 18.71 -7.03
C PRO A 196 -14.28 19.88 -6.42
N GLU A 197 -15.61 19.88 -6.59
CA GLU A 197 -16.51 20.90 -6.07
C GLU A 197 -16.89 20.67 -4.60
N GLN A 198 -16.80 19.42 -4.13
CA GLN A 198 -17.10 19.01 -2.76
C GLN A 198 -16.00 18.06 -2.26
N PRO A 199 -14.77 18.56 -2.06
CA PRO A 199 -13.67 17.73 -1.62
C PRO A 199 -13.81 17.35 -0.15
N LEU A 200 -13.15 16.26 0.24
CA LEU A 200 -12.89 15.97 1.64
C LEU A 200 -11.85 16.96 2.16
N HIS A 201 -12.29 17.89 3.00
CA HIS A 201 -11.41 18.75 3.79
C HIS A 201 -10.90 17.98 5.00
N ALA A 202 -9.58 17.88 5.17
CA ALA A 202 -8.96 17.24 6.32
C ALA A 202 -7.67 17.94 6.75
N GLU A 203 -7.27 17.68 7.99
CA GLU A 203 -6.03 18.18 8.55
C GLU A 203 -5.28 17.02 9.22
N ALA A 204 -3.97 16.94 8.99
CA ALA A 204 -3.10 16.03 9.73
C ALA A 204 -1.74 16.70 9.94
N GLY A 205 -1.17 16.55 11.14
CA GLY A 205 0.16 17.07 11.45
C GLY A 205 0.28 18.60 11.29
N GLY A 206 -0.79 19.35 11.57
CA GLY A 206 -0.82 20.81 11.43
C GLY A 206 -0.87 21.31 9.98
N ARG A 207 -1.25 20.45 9.03
CA ARG A 207 -1.38 20.79 7.61
C ARG A 207 -2.75 20.38 7.09
N GLY A 208 -3.47 21.36 6.54
CA GLY A 208 -4.72 21.14 5.82
C GLY A 208 -4.49 20.61 4.40
N PHE A 209 -5.38 19.75 3.94
CA PHE A 209 -5.39 19.23 2.58
C PHE A 209 -6.80 18.81 2.16
N ASP A 210 -7.01 18.85 0.85
CA ASP A 210 -8.25 18.47 0.20
C ASP A 210 -8.05 17.18 -0.58
N ILE A 211 -8.98 16.24 -0.46
CA ILE A 211 -8.97 14.99 -1.24
C ILE A 211 -10.25 14.89 -2.04
N PHE A 212 -10.13 14.61 -3.32
CA PHE A 212 -11.27 14.31 -4.18
C PHE A 212 -10.90 13.27 -5.23
N ARG A 213 -11.93 12.73 -5.89
CA ARG A 213 -11.78 11.73 -6.95
C ARG A 213 -12.32 12.27 -8.26
N VAL A 214 -11.60 12.04 -9.35
CA VAL A 214 -12.08 12.31 -10.72
C VAL A 214 -12.01 11.04 -11.58
N PRO A 215 -12.81 10.92 -12.65
CA PRO A 215 -12.71 9.79 -13.58
C PRO A 215 -11.33 9.70 -14.24
N LEU A 216 -10.78 8.48 -14.38
CA LEU A 216 -9.53 8.23 -15.09
C LEU A 216 -9.79 7.55 -16.44
N GLY A 217 -9.71 8.33 -17.52
CA GLY A 217 -9.90 7.87 -18.89
C GLY A 217 -8.67 7.18 -19.50
N PRO A 218 -8.74 6.77 -20.78
CA PRO A 218 -7.61 6.17 -21.50
C PRO A 218 -6.42 7.12 -21.62
N GLU A 219 -6.67 8.41 -21.86
CA GLU A 219 -5.64 9.46 -21.99
C GLU A 219 -5.18 10.03 -20.63
N GLY A 220 -5.83 9.64 -19.53
CA GLY A 220 -5.60 10.21 -18.20
C GLY A 220 -6.80 10.98 -17.67
N ALA A 221 -6.54 11.97 -16.83
CA ALA A 221 -7.59 12.77 -16.18
C ALA A 221 -7.23 14.26 -16.16
N ARG A 222 -8.28 15.08 -16.04
CA ARG A 222 -8.17 16.53 -15.86
C ARG A 222 -8.95 16.92 -14.61
N PHE A 223 -8.42 17.89 -13.88
CA PHE A 223 -9.06 18.44 -12.69
C PHE A 223 -8.62 19.88 -12.47
N ASP A 224 -9.38 20.61 -11.68
CA ASP A 224 -8.99 21.94 -11.24
C ASP A 224 -8.30 21.87 -9.87
N ALA A 225 -7.06 22.35 -9.85
CA ALA A 225 -6.30 22.61 -8.63
C ALA A 225 -5.56 23.94 -8.80
N PRO A 226 -5.46 24.76 -7.74
CA PRO A 226 -4.73 26.03 -7.81
C PRO A 226 -3.27 25.82 -8.25
N ARG A 227 -2.76 26.70 -9.12
CA ARG A 227 -1.42 26.55 -9.73
C ARG A 227 -0.28 26.73 -8.73
N ASP A 228 -0.55 27.42 -7.63
CA ASP A 228 0.37 27.71 -6.53
C ASP A 228 0.36 26.64 -5.42
N ARG A 229 -0.52 25.64 -5.53
CA ARG A 229 -0.64 24.55 -4.55
C ARG A 229 0.06 23.30 -5.05
N VAL A 230 0.77 22.65 -4.13
CA VAL A 230 1.33 21.31 -4.38
C VAL A 230 0.18 20.32 -4.38
N TRP A 231 0.21 19.35 -5.28
CA TRP A 231 -0.75 18.27 -5.32
C TRP A 231 -0.04 16.95 -5.67
N GLN A 232 -0.68 15.85 -5.32
CA GLN A 232 -0.32 14.50 -5.74
C GLN A 232 -1.56 13.81 -6.28
N ALA A 233 -1.36 12.84 -7.17
CA ALA A 233 -2.46 12.08 -7.75
C ALA A 233 -2.09 10.60 -7.87
N SER A 234 -3.07 9.73 -7.67
CA SER A 234 -2.89 8.28 -7.80
C SER A 234 -4.12 7.67 -8.43
N ALA A 235 -3.92 6.79 -9.41
CA ALA A 235 -4.98 5.89 -9.84
C ALA A 235 -5.42 5.05 -8.64
N ASP A 236 -6.73 4.84 -8.50
CA ASP A 236 -7.30 3.95 -7.50
C ASP A 236 -7.42 2.50 -7.98
N ASN A 237 -7.10 2.24 -9.25
CA ASN A 237 -7.29 0.97 -9.95
C ASN A 237 -8.77 0.52 -10.10
N CYS A 238 -9.71 1.43 -9.80
CA CYS A 238 -11.16 1.27 -9.89
C CYS A 238 -11.78 2.28 -10.89
N GLY A 239 -10.98 2.83 -11.81
CA GLY A 239 -11.42 3.77 -12.85
C GLY A 239 -11.38 5.24 -12.45
N GLY A 240 -10.74 5.59 -11.33
CA GLY A 240 -10.60 6.96 -10.84
C GLY A 240 -9.17 7.37 -10.58
N LEU A 241 -9.00 8.68 -10.46
CA LEU A 241 -7.80 9.35 -9.99
C LEU A 241 -8.15 10.03 -8.67
N VAL A 242 -7.52 9.59 -7.58
CA VAL A 242 -7.56 10.28 -6.30
C VAL A 242 -6.54 11.40 -6.36
N VAL A 243 -6.98 12.63 -6.06
CA VAL A 243 -6.14 13.83 -6.04
C VAL A 243 -6.10 14.36 -4.60
N THR A 244 -4.89 14.64 -4.12
CA THR A 244 -4.67 15.28 -2.82
C THR A 244 -4.00 16.62 -3.05
N VAL A 245 -4.68 17.71 -2.71
CA VAL A 245 -4.19 19.09 -2.86
C VAL A 245 -3.78 19.62 -1.49
N TRP A 246 -2.55 20.11 -1.38
CA TRP A 246 -1.98 20.54 -0.12
C TRP A 246 -2.23 22.02 0.14
N GLY A 247 -2.91 22.33 1.23
CA GLY A 247 -3.20 23.67 1.71
C GLY A 247 -2.22 24.17 2.79
N THR A 248 -2.47 25.40 3.20
CA THR A 248 -2.01 26.01 4.46
C THR A 248 -3.24 26.15 5.33
N VAL A 249 -3.12 25.84 6.62
CA VAL A 249 -4.16 26.12 7.62
C VAL A 249 -4.40 27.62 7.70
#